data_AF-A0A9D1T074-F1
#
_entry.id   AF-A0A9D1T074-F1
#
_cell.length_a   1.000
_cell.length_b   1.000
_cell.length_c   1.000
_cell.angle_alpha   90.00
_cell.angle_beta   90.00
_cell.angle_gamma   90.00
#
_symmetry.space_group_name_H-M   'P 1'
#
loop_
_entity.id
_entity.type
_entity.pdbx_description
1 polymer ?
#
loop_
_entity_poly.entity_id
_entity_poly.type
_entity_poly.pdbx_seq_one_letter_code
_entity_poly.pdbx_strand_id
1 'polypeptide(L)'
;MLKKLKQIWYILILLALAMYIPPLFGLREDLAVGAVVYGLCLVSGYFYGMFRGFNIMLPISVLVLFLPAVCIFYPFEWMYLPVSATIALFGNWLGYMGLCARRDKKNEVEVKNEDYVKSWMVLGDYVPKEKKQPERRD
;
A
#
# COMPACT_ATOMS: atom_id res chain seq x y z
N MET A 1 -7.64 17.59 5.79
CA MET A 1 -8.49 16.62 5.05
C MET A 1 -8.39 16.76 3.54
N LEU A 2 -8.54 17.97 2.96
CA LEU A 2 -8.45 18.18 1.50
C LEU A 2 -7.19 17.62 0.84
N LYS A 3 -6.02 17.71 1.49
CA LYS A 3 -4.76 17.15 0.95
C LYS A 3 -4.83 15.63 0.74
N LYS A 4 -5.44 14.89 1.68
CA LYS A 4 -5.64 13.42 1.58
C LYS A 4 -6.68 13.10 0.49
N LEU A 5 -7.74 13.90 0.36
CA LEU A 5 -8.78 13.72 -0.66
C LEU A 5 -8.25 13.99 -2.08
N LYS A 6 -7.51 15.09 -2.25
CA LYS A 6 -6.78 15.41 -3.51
C LYS A 6 -5.73 14.36 -3.84
N GLN A 7 -5.26 13.60 -2.85
CA GLN A 7 -4.40 12.44 -3.10
C GLN A 7 -5.20 11.27 -3.67
N ILE A 8 -6.42 11.01 -3.20
CA ILE A 8 -7.24 9.83 -3.57
C ILE A 8 -8.09 10.10 -4.84
N TRP A 9 -8.16 11.34 -5.32
CA TRP A 9 -9.09 11.77 -6.39
C TRP A 9 -9.15 10.86 -7.64
N TYR A 10 -8.02 10.35 -8.12
CA TYR A 10 -7.99 9.47 -9.29
C TYR A 10 -8.62 8.09 -9.00
N ILE A 11 -8.44 7.58 -7.78
CA ILE A 11 -9.12 6.35 -7.30
C ILE A 11 -10.61 6.59 -7.22
N LEU A 12 -11.03 7.75 -6.70
CA LEU A 12 -12.44 8.13 -6.58
C LEU A 12 -13.12 8.20 -7.95
N ILE A 13 -12.46 8.79 -8.95
CA ILE A 13 -12.97 8.85 -10.32
C ILE A 13 -13.11 7.45 -10.89
N LEU A 14 -12.10 6.59 -10.74
CA LEU A 14 -12.14 5.23 -11.27
C LEU A 14 -13.25 4.39 -10.62
N LEU A 15 -13.42 4.52 -9.30
CA LEU A 15 -14.51 3.90 -8.55
C LEU A 15 -15.89 4.41 -9.00
N ALA A 16 -16.05 5.73 -9.17
CA ALA A 16 -17.28 6.30 -9.67
C ALA A 16 -17.62 5.78 -11.07
N LEU A 17 -16.66 5.74 -11.99
CA LEU A 17 -16.89 5.19 -13.33
C LEU A 17 -17.31 3.72 -13.25
N ALA A 18 -16.63 2.91 -12.43
CA ALA A 18 -16.96 1.49 -12.27
C ALA A 18 -18.35 1.25 -11.64
N MET A 19 -18.82 2.14 -10.77
CA MET A 19 -20.11 2.00 -10.09
C MET A 19 -21.28 2.54 -10.91
N TYR A 20 -21.05 3.55 -11.74
CA TYR A 20 -22.11 4.27 -12.45
C TYR A 20 -22.23 3.87 -13.92
N ILE A 21 -21.15 3.44 -14.58
CA ILE A 21 -21.19 3.08 -16.00
C ILE A 21 -21.94 1.76 -16.26
N PRO A 22 -21.66 0.64 -15.56
CA PRO A 22 -22.29 -0.65 -15.90
C PRO A 22 -23.83 -0.61 -15.83
N PRO A 23 -24.45 0.01 -14.81
CA PRO A 23 -25.90 0.12 -14.76
C PRO A 23 -26.54 0.90 -15.91
N LEU A 24 -25.81 1.82 -16.56
CA LEU A 24 -26.30 2.55 -17.73
C LEU A 24 -26.48 1.66 -18.96
N PHE A 25 -25.77 0.52 -19.02
CA PHE A 25 -25.89 -0.48 -20.07
C PHE A 25 -26.84 -1.64 -19.71
N GLY A 26 -27.61 -1.51 -18.61
CA GLY A 26 -28.51 -2.56 -18.13
C GLY A 26 -27.80 -3.69 -17.35
N LEU A 27 -26.50 -3.57 -17.10
CA LEU A 27 -25.72 -4.53 -16.31
C LEU A 27 -25.88 -4.22 -14.81
N ARG A 28 -27.04 -4.57 -14.26
CA ARG A 28 -27.41 -4.23 -12.87
C ARG A 28 -27.15 -5.35 -11.85
N GLU A 29 -27.30 -6.61 -12.28
CA GLU A 29 -27.29 -7.78 -11.38
C GLU A 29 -26.27 -8.85 -11.78
N ASP A 30 -25.42 -8.56 -12.76
CA ASP A 30 -24.42 -9.53 -13.16
C ASP A 30 -23.40 -9.68 -12.03
N LEU A 31 -23.23 -10.92 -11.56
CA LEU A 31 -22.20 -11.30 -10.59
C LEU A 31 -20.83 -10.75 -11.02
N ALA A 32 -20.59 -10.67 -12.33
CA ALA A 32 -19.41 -10.06 -12.91
C ALA A 32 -19.26 -8.57 -12.57
N VAL A 33 -20.34 -7.77 -12.61
CA VAL A 33 -20.31 -6.35 -12.26
C VAL A 33 -20.00 -6.15 -10.78
N GLY A 34 -20.65 -6.92 -9.91
CA GLY A 34 -20.35 -6.90 -8.48
C GLY A 34 -18.89 -7.27 -8.19
N ALA A 35 -18.40 -8.35 -8.80
CA ALA A 35 -17.01 -8.78 -8.67
C ALA A 35 -16.01 -7.71 -9.17
N VAL A 36 -16.32 -7.01 -10.26
CA VAL A 36 -15.50 -5.91 -10.77
C VAL A 36 -15.48 -4.74 -9.79
N VAL A 37 -16.63 -4.31 -9.27
CA VAL A 37 -16.71 -3.20 -8.30
C VAL A 37 -15.96 -3.55 -7.02
N TYR A 38 -16.21 -4.73 -6.43
CA TYR A 38 -15.52 -5.19 -5.22
C TYR A 38 -14.03 -5.43 -5.44
N GLY A 39 -13.66 -6.01 -6.58
CA GLY A 39 -12.28 -6.19 -6.99
C GLY A 39 -11.55 -4.85 -7.10
N LEU A 40 -12.17 -3.84 -7.70
CA LEU A 40 -11.61 -2.49 -7.77
C LEU A 40 -11.50 -1.82 -6.40
N CYS A 41 -12.47 -2.01 -5.49
CA CYS A 41 -12.35 -1.57 -4.09
C CYS A 41 -11.10 -2.19 -3.43
N LEU A 42 -10.90 -3.50 -3.58
CA LEU A 42 -9.77 -4.22 -3.00
C LEU A 42 -8.43 -3.73 -3.58
N VAL A 43 -8.33 -3.70 -4.90
CA VAL A 43 -7.09 -3.35 -5.62
C VAL A 43 -6.72 -1.89 -5.38
N SER A 44 -7.69 -0.98 -5.45
CA SER A 44 -7.43 0.45 -5.17
C SER A 44 -7.05 0.69 -3.72
N GLY A 45 -7.71 0.01 -2.77
CA GLY A 45 -7.34 0.00 -1.37
C GLY A 45 -5.90 -0.46 -1.17
N TYR A 46 -5.55 -1.60 -1.77
CA TYR A 46 -4.21 -2.21 -1.71
C TYR A 46 -3.11 -1.28 -2.23
N PHE A 47 -3.26 -0.76 -3.45
CA PHE A 47 -2.27 0.16 -4.00
C PHE A 47 -2.14 1.42 -3.16
N TYR A 48 -3.25 1.99 -2.69
CA TYR A 48 -3.18 3.14 -1.81
C TYR A 48 -2.43 2.82 -0.51
N GLY A 49 -2.71 1.67 0.10
CA GLY A 49 -2.05 1.20 1.32
C GLY A 49 -0.54 1.02 1.13
N MET A 50 -0.15 0.44 0.00
CA MET A 50 1.25 0.17 -0.33
C MET A 50 2.06 1.44 -0.62
N PHE A 51 1.46 2.50 -1.16
CA PHE A 51 2.20 3.72 -1.50
C PHE A 51 2.13 4.80 -0.43
N ARG A 52 1.04 4.87 0.34
CA ARG A 52 0.76 6.01 1.24
C ARG A 52 0.40 5.59 2.66
N GLY A 53 0.26 4.29 2.91
CA GLY A 53 -0.07 3.73 4.20
C GLY A 53 -1.57 3.62 4.48
N PHE A 54 -1.88 3.24 5.72
CA PHE A 54 -3.25 2.98 6.15
C PHE A 54 -4.09 4.26 6.24
N ASN A 55 -5.32 4.24 5.70
CA ASN A 55 -6.19 5.40 5.67
C ASN A 55 -7.69 5.05 5.66
N ILE A 56 -8.36 5.34 6.77
CA ILE A 56 -9.80 5.14 6.99
C ILE A 56 -10.67 6.07 6.11
N MET A 57 -10.13 7.18 5.58
CA MET A 57 -10.88 8.03 4.65
C MET A 57 -11.23 7.30 3.34
N LEU A 58 -10.48 6.26 2.96
CA LEU A 58 -10.72 5.50 1.74
C LEU A 58 -12.06 4.74 1.81
N PRO A 59 -12.33 3.87 2.81
CA PRO A 59 -13.64 3.22 2.92
C PRO A 59 -14.78 4.19 3.16
N ILE A 60 -14.57 5.30 3.88
CA ILE A 60 -15.59 6.36 4.01
C ILE A 60 -15.93 6.95 2.65
N SER A 61 -14.94 7.25 1.81
CA SER A 61 -15.17 7.79 0.47
C SER A 61 -15.87 6.79 -0.46
N VAL A 62 -15.62 5.49 -0.30
CA VAL A 62 -16.34 4.43 -1.01
C VAL A 62 -17.81 4.41 -0.60
N LEU A 63 -18.13 4.50 0.70
CA LEU A 63 -19.51 4.59 1.16
C LEU A 63 -20.24 5.80 0.57
N VAL A 64 -19.62 6.98 0.61
CA VAL A 64 -20.22 8.22 0.10
C VAL A 64 -20.45 8.17 -1.40
N LEU A 65 -19.53 7.58 -2.17
CA LEU A 65 -19.68 7.43 -3.62
C LEU A 65 -20.71 6.37 -4.00
N PHE A 66 -20.75 5.26 -3.27
CA PHE A 66 -21.59 4.13 -3.63
C PHE A 66 -23.03 4.28 -3.14
N LEU A 67 -23.27 5.03 -2.06
CA LEU A 67 -24.61 5.30 -1.54
C LEU A 67 -25.58 5.81 -2.63
N PRO A 68 -25.29 6.90 -3.37
CA PRO A 68 -26.16 7.34 -4.44
C PRO A 68 -26.29 6.33 -5.59
N ALA A 69 -25.24 5.56 -5.91
CA ALA A 69 -25.31 4.52 -6.94
C ALA A 69 -26.29 3.39 -6.53
N VAL A 70 -26.21 2.92 -5.29
CA VAL A 70 -27.09 1.87 -4.76
C VAL A 70 -28.54 2.35 -4.67
N CYS A 71 -28.78 3.63 -4.40
CA CYS A 71 -30.15 4.19 -4.38
C CYS A 71 -30.78 4.35 -5.78
N ILE A 72 -29.98 4.53 -6.84
CA ILE A 72 -30.49 4.85 -8.19
C ILE A 72 -30.53 3.60 -9.09
N PHE A 73 -29.49 2.78 -9.04
CA PHE A 73 -29.21 1.79 -10.07
C PHE A 73 -29.40 0.34 -9.63
N TYR A 74 -29.09 0.06 -8.37
CA TYR A 74 -29.14 -1.29 -7.81
C TYR A 74 -30.42 -1.47 -6.98
N PRO A 75 -30.94 -2.70 -6.82
CA PRO A 75 -31.89 -2.97 -5.77
C PRO A 75 -31.23 -2.59 -4.45
N PHE A 76 -31.90 -1.77 -3.63
CA PHE A 76 -31.34 -1.24 -2.40
C PHE A 76 -31.17 -2.36 -1.36
N GLU A 77 -30.11 -3.14 -1.50
CA GLU A 77 -29.62 -4.05 -0.47
C GLU A 77 -28.61 -3.29 0.38
N TRP A 78 -29.00 -3.03 1.62
CA TRP A 78 -28.19 -2.32 2.59
C TRP A 78 -26.80 -2.95 2.80
N MET A 79 -26.61 -4.23 2.43
CA MET A 79 -25.35 -4.97 2.55
C MET A 79 -24.27 -4.54 1.53
N TYR A 80 -24.64 -3.97 0.37
CA TYR A 80 -23.65 -3.56 -0.64
C TYR A 80 -22.71 -2.45 -0.17
N LEU A 81 -23.21 -1.52 0.64
CA LEU A 81 -22.42 -0.45 1.25
C LEU A 81 -21.36 -0.97 2.25
N PRO A 82 -21.74 -1.67 3.34
CA PRO A 82 -20.77 -2.15 4.32
C PRO A 82 -19.80 -3.17 3.73
N VAL A 83 -20.24 -4.01 2.78
CA VAL A 83 -19.34 -4.97 2.10
C VAL A 83 -18.27 -4.25 1.29
N SER A 84 -18.66 -3.30 0.41
CA SER A 84 -17.69 -2.55 -0.40
C SER A 84 -16.69 -1.76 0.45
N ALA A 85 -17.15 -1.14 1.54
CA ALA A 85 -16.29 -0.42 2.48
C ALA A 85 -15.32 -1.35 3.22
N THR A 86 -15.80 -2.52 3.67
CA THR A 86 -14.96 -3.51 4.37
C THR A 86 -13.89 -4.07 3.45
N ILE A 87 -14.22 -4.36 2.18
CA ILE A 87 -13.26 -4.82 1.18
C ILE A 87 -12.20 -3.75 0.89
N ALA A 88 -12.60 -2.50 0.73
CA ALA A 88 -11.66 -1.39 0.52
C ALA A 88 -10.72 -1.19 1.72
N LEU A 89 -11.25 -1.29 2.94
CA LEU A 89 -10.47 -1.23 4.18
C LEU A 89 -9.48 -2.39 4.28
N PHE A 90 -9.93 -3.61 3.95
CA PHE A 90 -9.10 -4.81 3.98
C PHE A 90 -7.97 -4.74 2.95
N GLY A 91 -8.26 -4.31 1.72
CA GLY A 91 -7.23 -4.06 0.71
C GLY A 91 -6.21 -3.03 1.20
N ASN A 92 -6.67 -1.93 1.79
CA ASN A 92 -5.81 -0.90 2.33
C ASN A 92 -4.90 -1.38 3.47
N TRP A 93 -5.44 -2.21 4.35
CA TRP A 93 -4.68 -2.89 5.40
C TRP A 93 -3.59 -3.78 4.82
N LEU A 94 -3.92 -4.64 3.85
CA LEU A 94 -2.95 -5.53 3.19
C LEU A 94 -1.83 -4.73 2.51
N GLY A 95 -2.17 -3.66 1.81
CA GLY A 95 -1.19 -2.77 1.19
C GLY A 95 -0.26 -2.14 2.22
N TYR A 96 -0.80 -1.69 3.35
CA TYR A 96 -0.01 -1.10 4.44
C TYR A 96 0.97 -2.12 5.05
N MET A 97 0.53 -3.36 5.28
CA MET A 97 1.42 -4.44 5.74
C MET A 97 2.59 -4.66 4.76
N GLY A 98 2.32 -4.65 3.45
CA GLY A 98 3.36 -4.73 2.43
C GLY A 98 4.35 -3.56 2.47
N LEU A 99 3.89 -2.35 2.75
CA LEU A 99 4.75 -1.18 2.94
C LEU A 99 5.63 -1.30 4.20
N CYS A 100 5.08 -1.77 5.31
CA CYS A 100 5.85 -2.02 6.53
C CYS A 100 6.95 -3.06 6.29
N ALA A 101 6.63 -4.19 5.68
CA ALA A 101 7.61 -5.23 5.36
C ALA A 101 8.74 -4.73 4.45
N ARG A 102 8.47 -3.79 3.53
CA ARG A 102 9.51 -3.16 2.71
C ARG A 102 10.39 -2.20 3.50
N ARG A 103 9.82 -1.48 4.48
CA ARG A 103 10.59 -0.57 5.36
C ARG A 103 11.49 -1.35 6.31
N ASP A 104 11.00 -2.44 6.89
CA ASP A 104 11.79 -3.27 7.81
C ASP A 104 13.03 -3.84 7.10
N LYS A 105 12.87 -4.38 5.90
CA LYS A 105 14.01 -4.82 5.07
C LYS A 105 15.00 -3.70 4.75
N LYS A 106 14.51 -2.48 4.47
CA LYS A 106 15.39 -1.33 4.20
C LYS A 106 16.19 -0.96 5.45
N ASN A 107 15.53 -0.93 6.60
CA ASN A 107 16.16 -0.61 7.88
C ASN A 107 17.21 -1.67 8.26
N GLU A 108 16.94 -2.97 8.06
CA GLU A 108 17.92 -4.04 8.29
C GLU A 108 19.17 -3.88 7.40
N VAL A 109 19.01 -3.47 6.15
CA VAL A 109 20.12 -3.23 5.22
C VAL A 109 20.94 -1.99 5.62
N GLU A 110 20.28 -0.92 6.08
CA GLU A 110 20.95 0.28 6.58
C GLU A 110 21.76 0.00 7.85
N VAL A 111 21.19 -0.74 8.81
CA VAL A 111 21.88 -1.16 10.04
C VAL A 111 23.11 -2.01 9.71
N LYS A 112 22.99 -3.01 8.82
CA LYS A 112 24.15 -3.81 8.39
C LYS A 112 25.23 -2.94 7.76
N ASN A 113 24.87 -1.97 6.91
CA ASN A 113 25.85 -1.06 6.30
C ASN A 113 26.58 -0.20 7.33
N GLU A 114 25.88 0.33 8.33
CA GLU A 114 26.53 1.09 9.41
C GLU A 114 27.53 0.22 10.19
N ASP A 115 27.20 -1.03 10.47
CA ASP A 115 28.10 -1.97 11.16
C ASP A 115 29.33 -2.32 10.30
N TYR A 116 29.15 -2.52 8.99
CA TYR A 116 30.27 -2.69 8.06
C TYR A 116 31.18 -1.47 8.05
N VAL A 117 30.64 -0.26 7.92
CA VAL A 117 31.42 0.99 7.88
C VAL A 117 32.18 1.20 9.20
N LYS A 118 31.55 0.95 10.35
CA LYS A 118 32.24 0.99 11.66
C LYS A 118 33.37 -0.03 11.75
N SER A 119 33.16 -1.25 11.28
CA SER A 119 34.21 -2.29 11.28
C SER A 119 35.43 -1.88 10.45
N TRP A 120 35.22 -1.25 9.29
CA TRP A 120 36.31 -0.74 8.45
C TRP A 120 37.06 0.46 9.06
N MET A 121 36.35 1.38 9.75
CA MET A 121 37.02 2.46 10.48
C MET A 121 37.92 1.94 11.61
N VAL A 122 37.54 0.86 12.28
CA VAL A 122 38.36 0.24 13.34
C VAL A 122 39.59 -0.47 12.78
N LEU A 123 39.53 -0.99 11.54
CA LEU A 123 40.66 -1.66 10.88
C LEU A 123 41.60 -0.72 10.11
N GLY A 124 41.16 0.50 9.76
CA GLY A 124 41.94 1.48 9.02
C GLY A 124 43.20 1.99 9.74
N ASP A 125 43.28 1.82 11.06
CA ASP A 125 44.46 2.18 11.86
C ASP A 125 45.55 1.09 11.89
N TYR A 126 45.30 -0.09 11.30
CA TYR A 126 46.29 -1.16 11.28
C TYR A 126 47.28 -0.99 10.13
N VAL A 127 48.28 -0.11 10.32
CA VAL A 127 49.49 -0.10 9.49
C VAL A 127 50.23 -1.42 9.72
N PRO A 128 50.37 -2.32 8.73
CA PRO A 128 51.16 -3.53 8.91
C PRO A 128 52.62 -3.12 9.11
N LYS A 129 53.12 -3.21 10.35
CA LYS A 129 54.55 -3.06 10.61
C LYS A 129 55.27 -4.18 9.86
N GLU A 130 56.05 -3.80 8.86
CA GLU A 130 57.01 -4.70 8.20
C GLU A 130 57.80 -5.45 9.27
N LYS A 131 57.73 -6.79 9.23
CA LYS A 131 58.51 -7.66 10.11
C LYS A 131 59.98 -7.48 9.77
N LYS A 132 60.74 -6.75 10.61
CA LYS A 132 62.20 -6.83 10.61
C LYS A 132 62.62 -8.26 10.96
N GLN A 133 63.37 -8.90 10.07
CA GLN A 133 64.01 -10.19 10.30
C GLN A 133 65.05 -10.06 11.44
N PRO A 134 65.16 -11.04 12.35
CA PRO A 134 66.16 -11.00 13.41
C PRO A 134 67.55 -11.31 12.86
N GLU A 135 68.46 -10.38 13.12
CA GLU A 135 69.90 -10.47 12.85
C GLU A 135 70.50 -11.62 13.67
N ARG A 136 71.09 -12.60 12.98
CA ARG A 136 71.73 -13.78 13.57
C ARG A 136 73.11 -13.36 14.07
N ARG A 137 73.35 -13.42 15.39
CA ARG A 137 74.70 -13.31 15.96
C ARG A 137 75.40 -14.65 15.80
N ASP A 138 76.51 -14.66 15.08
CA ASP A 138 77.61 -15.61 15.20
C ASP A 138 78.91 -14.80 15.32
#